data_AF-A0A6N8CQ91-F1
#
_entry.id   AF-A0A6N8CQ91-F1
#
_cell.length_a   1.000
_cell.length_b   1.000
_cell.length_c   1.000
_cell.angle_alpha   90.00
_cell.angle_beta   90.00
_cell.angle_gamma   90.00
#
_symmetry.space_group_name_H-M   'P 1'
#
loop_
_entity.id
_entity.type
_entity.pdbx_description
1 polymer ?
#
loop_
_entity_poly.entity_id
_entity_poly.type
_entity_poly.pdbx_seq_one_letter_code
_entity_poly.pdbx_strand_id
1 'polypeptide(L)'
;MRNNNQKIMNLAIGLPKKMDDNQGKEMTTGICKIKVEEAVLTKNGFLNDGVADLKHHGGPDRAVCVYPFEHYSFWQQEFGVQLPSAAFGENLTVTHMLEGDVCIGDIYQIGEAVIQITQSRIPCSTISKRTGLPNLLKKMVETGFTGYLSRVLKEGTIRKNSDIVLIKRHPKRCSVLFSHQIYLHKPNDIDGIKRLLAVKELADEWRKKMNKRIKRLNA
;
A
#
# COMPACT_ATOMS: atom_id res chain seq x y z
N MET A 1 -15.14 -20.96 16.69
CA MET A 1 -14.05 -20.00 16.39
C MET A 1 -14.26 -19.54 14.96
N ARG A 2 -14.51 -18.24 14.71
CA ARG A 2 -14.65 -17.75 13.33
C ARG A 2 -13.27 -17.86 12.67
N ASN A 3 -13.16 -18.62 11.58
CA ASN A 3 -11.97 -18.62 10.74
C ASN A 3 -11.83 -17.21 10.14
N ASN A 4 -10.99 -16.37 10.75
CA ASN A 4 -10.61 -15.07 10.20
C ASN A 4 -9.60 -15.28 9.07
N ASN A 5 -10.03 -15.94 7.99
CA ASN A 5 -9.21 -16.12 6.81
C ASN A 5 -9.13 -14.81 6.03
N GLN A 6 -7.93 -14.48 5.58
CA GLN A 6 -7.66 -13.35 4.70
C GLN A 6 -8.37 -13.57 3.36
N LYS A 7 -9.07 -12.56 2.87
CA LYS A 7 -9.83 -12.62 1.60
C LYS A 7 -9.58 -11.39 0.77
N ILE A 8 -9.65 -11.55 -0.55
CA ILE A 8 -9.71 -10.44 -1.49
C ILE A 8 -11.17 -9.98 -1.57
N MET A 9 -11.42 -8.73 -1.17
CA MET A 9 -12.73 -8.09 -1.31
C MET A 9 -12.86 -7.40 -2.67
N ASN A 10 -11.74 -6.91 -3.19
CA ASN A 10 -11.68 -6.26 -4.49
C ASN A 10 -10.29 -6.44 -5.11
N LEU A 11 -10.27 -6.80 -6.40
CA LEU A 11 -9.09 -6.79 -7.26
C LEU A 11 -9.32 -5.70 -8.31
N ALA A 12 -8.38 -4.77 -8.43
CA ALA A 12 -8.52 -3.63 -9.33
C ALA A 12 -7.23 -3.29 -10.07
N ILE A 13 -7.40 -2.91 -11.34
CA ILE A 13 -6.34 -2.45 -12.23
C ILE A 13 -6.82 -1.23 -13.00
N GLY A 14 -5.90 -0.43 -13.51
CA GLY A 14 -6.22 0.66 -14.41
C GLY A 14 -5.01 1.43 -14.87
N LEU A 15 -5.02 1.80 -16.15
CA LEU A 15 -4.05 2.71 -16.73
C LEU A 15 -4.34 4.16 -16.33
N PRO A 16 -3.31 5.04 -16.34
CA PRO A 16 -3.51 6.45 -16.12
C PRO A 16 -4.57 7.05 -17.04
N LYS A 17 -5.49 7.82 -16.47
CA LYS A 17 -6.51 8.58 -17.19
C LYS A 17 -6.65 9.99 -16.64
N LYS A 18 -7.31 10.85 -17.38
CA LYS A 18 -7.68 12.20 -16.92
C LYS A 18 -8.77 12.13 -15.84
N MET A 19 -8.70 13.04 -14.89
CA MET A 19 -9.65 13.22 -13.79
C MET A 19 -9.64 14.71 -13.39
N ASP A 20 -10.79 15.26 -13.00
CA ASP A 20 -10.86 16.57 -12.35
C ASP A 20 -10.27 16.48 -10.93
N ASP A 21 -9.53 17.49 -10.50
CA ASP A 21 -8.89 17.51 -9.20
C ASP A 21 -9.74 18.11 -8.06
N ASN A 22 -11.04 18.32 -8.32
CA ASN A 22 -12.03 19.06 -7.53
C ASN A 22 -11.73 20.54 -7.35
N GLN A 23 -10.84 21.09 -8.18
CA GLN A 23 -10.56 22.54 -8.26
C GLN A 23 -10.79 23.05 -9.69
N GLY A 24 -11.47 22.26 -10.54
CA GLY A 24 -11.74 22.59 -11.92
C GLY A 24 -10.53 22.42 -12.84
N LYS A 25 -9.51 21.67 -12.41
CA LYS A 25 -8.31 21.38 -13.21
C LYS A 25 -8.21 19.90 -13.53
N GLU A 26 -7.94 19.59 -14.79
CA GLU A 26 -7.63 18.22 -15.21
C GLU A 26 -6.24 17.78 -14.73
N MET A 27 -6.15 16.53 -14.26
CA MET A 27 -4.90 15.85 -13.96
C MET A 27 -4.91 14.41 -14.49
N THR A 28 -3.75 13.93 -14.96
CA THR A 28 -3.57 12.52 -15.34
C THR A 28 -3.14 11.71 -14.12
N THR A 29 -3.83 10.61 -13.85
CA THR A 29 -3.58 9.77 -12.68
C THR A 29 -3.96 8.31 -12.90
N GLY A 30 -3.18 7.39 -12.34
CA GLY A 30 -3.48 5.95 -12.31
C GLY A 30 -4.30 5.52 -11.09
N ILE A 31 -4.76 6.48 -10.27
CA ILE A 31 -5.49 6.17 -9.03
C ILE A 31 -6.85 5.53 -9.33
N CYS A 32 -7.52 5.93 -10.42
CA CYS A 32 -8.89 5.53 -10.75
C CYS A 32 -8.98 4.14 -11.38
N LYS A 33 -8.60 3.12 -10.62
CA LYS A 33 -8.65 1.70 -11.01
C LYS A 33 -10.08 1.18 -11.04
N ILE A 34 -10.32 0.20 -11.89
CA ILE A 34 -11.59 -0.49 -12.07
C ILE A 34 -11.49 -1.92 -11.52
N LYS A 35 -12.60 -2.41 -10.98
CA LYS A 35 -12.69 -3.80 -10.49
C LYS A 35 -12.56 -4.78 -11.65
N VAL A 36 -11.81 -5.85 -11.43
CA VAL A 36 -11.67 -6.98 -12.35
C VAL A 36 -11.82 -8.31 -11.62
N GLU A 37 -12.18 -9.34 -12.38
CA GLU A 37 -12.37 -10.71 -11.88
C GLU A 37 -11.04 -11.46 -11.78
N GLU A 38 -10.12 -11.17 -12.69
CA GLU A 38 -8.77 -11.72 -12.73
C GLU A 38 -7.78 -10.70 -13.29
N ALA A 39 -6.51 -10.83 -12.89
CA ALA A 39 -5.41 -10.03 -13.41
C ALA A 39 -4.10 -10.82 -13.35
N VAL A 40 -3.27 -10.65 -14.38
CA VAL A 40 -1.93 -11.23 -14.45
C VAL A 40 -0.94 -10.29 -13.78
N LEU A 41 -0.26 -10.79 -12.75
CA LEU A 41 0.76 -10.05 -12.00
C LEU A 41 2.17 -10.41 -12.51
N THR A 42 2.88 -9.42 -13.01
CA THR A 42 4.29 -9.52 -13.45
C THR A 42 5.24 -8.90 -12.43
N LYS A 43 6.55 -9.04 -12.62
CA LYS A 43 7.59 -8.39 -11.80
C LYS A 43 7.46 -6.87 -11.74
N ASN A 44 6.87 -6.26 -12.75
CA ASN A 44 6.73 -4.81 -12.88
C ASN A 44 5.35 -4.28 -12.43
N GLY A 45 4.44 -5.18 -12.02
CA GLY A 45 3.05 -4.85 -11.67
C GLY A 45 2.04 -5.66 -12.49
N PHE A 46 0.76 -5.37 -12.30
CA PHE A 46 -0.31 -6.01 -13.06
C PHE A 46 -0.30 -5.57 -14.53
N LEU A 47 -0.59 -6.50 -15.44
CA LEU A 47 -0.89 -6.14 -16.83
C LEU A 47 -2.11 -5.22 -16.88
N ASN A 48 -2.07 -4.21 -17.75
CA ASN A 48 -3.10 -3.16 -17.88
C ASN A 48 -3.28 -2.29 -16.61
N ASP A 49 -2.30 -2.28 -15.72
CA ASP A 49 -2.22 -1.36 -14.60
C ASP A 49 -1.05 -0.38 -14.79
N GLY A 50 -1.21 0.85 -14.30
CA GLY A 50 -0.12 1.82 -14.36
C GLY A 50 -0.26 2.96 -13.36
N VAL A 51 0.82 3.74 -13.27
CA VAL A 51 0.89 4.99 -12.51
C VAL A 51 1.28 6.12 -13.45
N ALA A 52 0.78 7.32 -13.22
CA ALA A 52 1.11 8.48 -14.06
C ALA A 52 2.53 9.01 -13.81
N ASP A 53 3.03 8.84 -12.58
CA ASP A 53 4.35 9.28 -12.16
C ASP A 53 5.20 8.07 -11.75
N LEU A 54 5.99 7.57 -12.70
CA LEU A 54 6.86 6.40 -12.48
C LEU A 54 7.96 6.67 -11.45
N LYS A 55 8.44 7.93 -11.34
CA LYS A 55 9.50 8.29 -10.40
C LYS A 55 9.02 8.14 -8.96
N HIS A 56 7.84 8.68 -8.66
CA HIS A 56 7.31 8.70 -7.29
C HIS A 56 6.41 7.52 -6.94
N HIS A 57 5.85 6.82 -7.93
CA HIS A 57 4.88 5.75 -7.68
C HIS A 57 5.21 4.41 -8.35
N GLY A 58 6.17 4.36 -9.29
CA GLY A 58 6.51 3.14 -10.03
C GLY A 58 7.68 2.34 -9.46
N GLY A 59 8.07 1.27 -10.14
CA GLY A 59 9.25 0.46 -9.80
C GLY A 59 8.93 -0.82 -9.02
N PRO A 60 9.88 -1.77 -9.00
CA PRO A 60 9.63 -3.15 -8.57
C PRO A 60 9.23 -3.28 -7.10
N ASP A 61 9.66 -2.37 -6.24
CA ASP A 61 9.27 -2.34 -4.81
C ASP A 61 7.82 -1.92 -4.56
N ARG A 62 7.13 -1.44 -5.59
CA ARG A 62 5.80 -0.82 -5.52
C ARG A 62 4.83 -1.43 -6.53
N ALA A 63 5.12 -2.65 -6.98
CA ALA A 63 4.38 -3.36 -8.02
C ALA A 63 2.91 -3.63 -7.66
N VAL A 64 2.61 -3.82 -6.37
CA VAL A 64 1.25 -4.05 -5.89
C VAL A 64 0.96 -3.15 -4.69
N CYS A 65 -0.14 -2.41 -4.75
CA CYS A 65 -0.68 -1.64 -3.65
C CYS A 65 -1.82 -2.40 -2.96
N VAL A 66 -1.72 -2.56 -1.63
CA VAL A 66 -2.67 -3.31 -0.81
C VAL A 66 -3.31 -2.37 0.20
N TYR A 67 -4.63 -2.48 0.38
CA TYR A 67 -5.39 -1.71 1.36
C TYR A 67 -6.33 -2.60 2.18
N PRO A 68 -6.34 -2.50 3.52
CA PRO A 68 -7.27 -3.25 4.35
C PRO A 68 -8.73 -2.82 4.12
N PHE A 69 -9.63 -3.79 3.96
CA PHE A 69 -11.05 -3.55 3.73
C PHE A 69 -11.73 -2.92 4.95
N GLU A 70 -11.29 -3.27 6.16
CA GLU A 70 -11.83 -2.77 7.42
C GLU A 70 -11.84 -1.23 7.48
N HIS A 71 -10.85 -0.59 6.85
CA HIS A 71 -10.71 0.86 6.84
C HIS A 71 -11.77 1.56 5.98
N TYR A 72 -12.39 0.87 5.01
CA TYR A 72 -13.49 1.46 4.24
C TYR A 72 -14.66 1.83 5.15
N SER A 73 -15.06 0.92 6.05
CA SER A 73 -16.15 1.20 6.99
C SER A 73 -15.82 2.39 7.89
N PHE A 74 -14.58 2.44 8.39
CA PHE A 74 -14.10 3.55 9.21
C PHE A 74 -14.21 4.89 8.49
N TRP A 75 -13.69 5.00 7.26
CA TRP A 75 -13.70 6.25 6.51
C TRP A 75 -15.11 6.67 6.06
N GLN A 76 -15.96 5.72 5.68
CA GLN A 76 -17.34 6.03 5.31
C GLN A 76 -18.14 6.59 6.48
N GLN A 77 -17.94 6.05 7.69
CA GLN A 77 -18.54 6.59 8.92
C GLN A 77 -17.96 7.96 9.26
N GLU A 78 -16.65 8.10 9.23
CA GLU A 78 -15.94 9.33 9.60
C GLU A 78 -16.32 10.53 8.72
N PHE A 79 -16.59 10.29 7.44
CA PHE A 79 -16.88 11.34 6.46
C PHE A 79 -18.34 11.38 6.00
N GLY A 80 -19.18 10.43 6.43
CA GLY A 80 -20.59 10.36 6.03
C GLY A 80 -20.80 10.15 4.53
N VAL A 81 -19.90 9.42 3.87
CA VAL A 81 -19.94 9.17 2.41
C VAL A 81 -19.89 7.69 2.09
N GLN A 82 -20.25 7.33 0.86
CA GLN A 82 -19.91 6.03 0.27
C GLN A 82 -18.62 6.17 -0.53
N LEU A 83 -17.68 5.25 -0.33
CA LEU A 83 -16.41 5.26 -1.05
C LEU A 83 -16.51 4.37 -2.31
N PRO A 84 -15.95 4.81 -3.45
CA PRO A 84 -15.90 3.96 -4.63
C PRO A 84 -14.97 2.75 -4.42
N SER A 85 -15.12 1.72 -5.26
CA SER A 85 -14.17 0.60 -5.24
C SER A 85 -12.74 1.06 -5.51
N ALA A 86 -11.79 0.44 -4.79
CA ALA A 86 -10.38 0.82 -4.85
C ALA A 86 -10.16 2.31 -4.61
N ALA A 87 -10.93 2.97 -3.74
CA ALA A 87 -10.95 4.44 -3.54
C ALA A 87 -9.56 5.04 -3.32
N PHE A 88 -8.64 4.28 -2.71
CA PHE A 88 -7.31 4.74 -2.39
C PHE A 88 -6.32 4.44 -3.53
N GLY A 89 -6.74 3.82 -4.63
CA GLY A 89 -5.90 3.44 -5.77
C GLY A 89 -5.10 2.17 -5.54
N GLU A 90 -5.53 1.33 -4.61
CA GLU A 90 -4.98 0.02 -4.37
C GLU A 90 -5.36 -0.96 -5.47
N ASN A 91 -4.52 -1.98 -5.67
CA ASN A 91 -4.83 -3.10 -6.53
C ASN A 91 -5.60 -4.18 -5.78
N LEU A 92 -5.26 -4.39 -4.50
CA LEU A 92 -5.87 -5.41 -3.65
C LEU A 92 -6.51 -4.76 -2.43
N THR A 93 -7.83 -4.90 -2.31
CA THR A 93 -8.55 -4.62 -1.07
C THR A 93 -8.76 -5.94 -0.34
N VAL A 94 -8.22 -6.10 0.87
CA VAL A 94 -8.12 -7.39 1.57
C VAL A 94 -8.60 -7.33 3.01
N THR A 95 -9.12 -8.44 3.56
CA THR A 95 -9.49 -8.53 4.99
C THR A 95 -8.36 -9.09 5.84
N HIS A 96 -8.34 -8.73 7.13
CA HIS A 96 -7.47 -9.28 8.17
C HIS A 96 -5.97 -9.13 7.89
N MET A 97 -5.60 -8.07 7.19
CA MET A 97 -4.22 -7.70 6.88
C MET A 97 -3.95 -6.24 7.23
N LEU A 98 -4.29 -5.84 8.46
CA LEU A 98 -4.09 -4.48 8.96
C LEU A 98 -2.61 -4.14 9.08
N GLU A 99 -2.28 -2.85 9.03
CA GLU A 99 -0.90 -2.35 9.09
C GLU A 99 -0.17 -2.73 10.38
N GLY A 100 -0.92 -2.95 11.48
CA GLY A 100 -0.37 -3.43 12.74
C GLY A 100 0.06 -4.91 12.71
N ASP A 101 -0.60 -5.72 11.89
CA ASP A 101 -0.45 -7.17 11.84
C ASP A 101 0.45 -7.65 10.70
N VAL A 102 0.61 -6.84 9.66
CA VAL A 102 1.47 -7.11 8.50
C VAL A 102 2.85 -6.48 8.72
N CYS A 103 3.92 -7.23 8.43
CA CYS A 103 5.29 -6.78 8.62
C CYS A 103 6.03 -6.56 7.30
N ILE A 104 6.95 -5.60 7.31
CA ILE A 104 7.91 -5.42 6.22
C ILE A 104 8.77 -6.69 6.12
N GLY A 105 8.86 -7.23 4.90
CA GLY A 105 9.54 -8.48 4.58
C GLY A 105 8.65 -9.73 4.62
N ASP A 106 7.39 -9.62 5.05
CA ASP A 106 6.46 -10.76 4.98
C ASP A 106 6.23 -11.19 3.54
N ILE A 107 6.10 -12.50 3.35
CA ILE A 107 5.87 -13.11 2.03
C ILE A 107 4.49 -13.77 2.03
N TYR A 108 3.66 -13.35 1.09
CA TYR A 108 2.32 -13.88 0.89
C TYR A 108 2.20 -14.54 -0.48
N GLN A 109 1.56 -15.70 -0.52
CA GLN A 109 1.02 -16.25 -1.75
C GLN A 109 -0.39 -15.71 -1.94
N ILE A 110 -0.71 -15.28 -3.16
CA ILE A 110 -2.04 -14.85 -3.55
C ILE A 110 -2.32 -15.50 -4.90
N GLY A 111 -3.22 -16.49 -4.91
CA GLY A 111 -3.43 -17.32 -6.11
C GLY A 111 -2.12 -17.98 -6.57
N GLU A 112 -1.72 -17.72 -7.81
CA GLU A 112 -0.48 -18.26 -8.39
C GLU A 112 0.77 -17.42 -8.08
N ALA A 113 0.57 -16.15 -7.70
CA ALA A 113 1.63 -15.19 -7.49
C ALA A 113 2.14 -15.19 -6.04
N VAL A 114 3.38 -14.72 -5.86
CA VAL A 114 3.99 -14.53 -4.54
C VAL A 114 4.49 -13.09 -4.45
N ILE A 115 4.04 -12.37 -3.42
CA ILE A 115 4.43 -10.99 -3.14
C ILE A 115 5.20 -10.89 -1.83
N GLN A 116 6.01 -9.84 -1.69
CA GLN A 116 6.72 -9.52 -0.47
C GLN A 116 6.49 -8.06 -0.08
N ILE A 117 6.06 -7.82 1.16
CA ILE A 117 5.77 -6.48 1.68
C ILE A 117 7.08 -5.69 1.81
N THR A 118 7.12 -4.48 1.25
CA THR A 118 8.37 -3.71 1.11
C THR A 118 8.39 -2.43 1.92
N GLN A 119 7.25 -1.78 2.08
CA GLN A 119 7.14 -0.49 2.78
C GLN A 119 5.69 -0.14 3.10
N SER A 120 5.49 0.75 4.08
CA SER A 120 4.24 1.49 4.18
C SER A 120 4.03 2.36 2.94
N ARG A 121 2.77 2.57 2.59
CA ARG A 121 2.38 3.56 1.59
C ARG A 121 2.43 4.95 2.22
N ILE A 122 3.10 5.88 1.57
CA ILE A 122 2.97 7.30 1.92
C ILE A 122 1.77 7.86 1.14
N PRO A 123 0.68 8.27 1.82
CA PRO A 123 -0.50 8.80 1.13
C PRO A 123 -0.16 10.15 0.47
N CYS A 124 -0.84 10.49 -0.63
CA CYS A 124 -0.64 11.73 -1.37
C CYS A 124 -1.97 12.45 -1.64
N SER A 125 -1.89 13.72 -2.04
CA SER A 125 -3.07 14.58 -2.27
C SER A 125 -4.02 14.05 -3.34
N THR A 126 -3.53 13.21 -4.26
CA THR A 126 -4.35 12.54 -5.28
C THR A 126 -5.48 11.71 -4.67
N ILE A 127 -5.30 11.16 -3.46
CA ILE A 127 -6.35 10.40 -2.75
C ILE A 127 -7.51 11.33 -2.38
N SER A 128 -7.21 12.45 -1.72
CA SER A 128 -8.21 13.47 -1.35
C SER A 128 -8.89 14.07 -2.59
N LYS A 129 -8.13 14.29 -3.67
CA LYS A 129 -8.68 14.75 -4.96
C LYS A 129 -9.59 13.72 -5.62
N ARG A 130 -9.30 12.43 -5.55
CA ARG A 130 -10.22 11.42 -6.11
C ARG A 130 -11.48 11.26 -5.28
N THR A 131 -11.34 11.25 -3.96
CA THR A 131 -12.45 10.98 -3.04
C THR A 131 -13.33 12.19 -2.78
N GLY A 132 -12.88 13.40 -3.11
CA GLY A 132 -13.60 14.63 -2.76
C GLY A 132 -13.52 14.97 -1.28
N LEU A 133 -12.54 14.42 -0.55
CA LEU A 133 -12.42 14.54 0.92
C LEU A 133 -11.17 15.34 1.31
N PRO A 134 -11.28 16.67 1.56
CA PRO A 134 -10.13 17.56 1.78
C PRO A 134 -9.24 17.18 2.97
N ASN A 135 -9.80 16.58 4.03
CA ASN A 135 -9.08 16.21 5.25
C ASN A 135 -8.65 14.74 5.33
N LEU A 136 -9.01 13.93 4.32
CA LEU A 136 -8.71 12.50 4.33
C LEU A 136 -7.20 12.23 4.41
N LEU A 137 -6.39 12.93 3.61
CA LEU A 137 -4.95 12.76 3.62
C LEU A 137 -4.35 12.96 5.03
N LYS A 138 -4.76 14.03 5.71
CA LYS A 138 -4.30 14.33 7.07
C LYS A 138 -4.66 13.20 8.04
N LYS A 139 -5.91 12.76 8.02
CA LYS A 139 -6.36 11.66 8.90
C LYS A 139 -5.65 10.33 8.59
N MET A 140 -5.42 10.00 7.32
CA MET A 140 -4.66 8.79 6.96
C MET A 140 -3.23 8.84 7.52
N VAL A 141 -2.60 10.01 7.51
CA VAL A 141 -1.27 10.20 8.12
C VAL A 141 -1.35 10.02 9.64
N GLU A 142 -2.33 10.61 10.30
CA GLU A 142 -2.52 10.53 11.76
C GLU A 142 -2.80 9.10 12.23
N THR A 143 -3.71 8.37 11.57
CA THR A 143 -4.12 7.01 11.97
C THR A 143 -3.12 5.94 11.54
N GLY A 144 -2.40 6.17 10.44
CA GLY A 144 -1.58 5.14 9.80
C GLY A 144 -2.35 4.12 8.97
N PHE A 145 -3.62 4.39 8.66
CA PHE A 145 -4.45 3.55 7.79
C PHE A 145 -4.17 3.85 6.31
N THR A 146 -2.92 3.62 5.93
CA THR A 146 -2.37 4.01 4.64
C THR A 146 -2.35 2.88 3.61
N GLY A 147 -2.52 1.64 4.05
CA GLY A 147 -2.11 0.47 3.29
C GLY A 147 -0.60 0.42 3.08
N TYR A 148 -0.17 -0.45 2.18
CA TYR A 148 1.25 -0.76 1.98
C TYR A 148 1.51 -1.28 0.57
N LEU A 149 2.80 -1.35 0.24
CA LEU A 149 3.28 -1.73 -1.07
C LEU A 149 4.07 -3.04 -0.99
N SER A 150 4.10 -3.75 -2.11
CA SER A 150 4.85 -5.00 -2.22
C SER A 150 5.52 -5.14 -3.58
N ARG A 151 6.58 -5.95 -3.59
CA ARG A 151 7.27 -6.45 -4.78
C ARG A 151 6.80 -7.86 -5.12
N VAL A 152 7.04 -8.28 -6.35
CA VAL A 152 6.65 -9.61 -6.83
C VAL A 152 7.85 -10.55 -6.79
N LEU A 153 7.75 -11.64 -6.02
CA LEU A 153 8.74 -12.72 -5.96
C LEU A 153 8.46 -13.81 -7.01
N LYS A 154 7.18 -14.09 -7.28
CA LYS A 154 6.74 -15.01 -8.34
C LYS A 154 5.56 -14.40 -9.09
N GLU A 155 5.67 -14.34 -10.41
CA GLU A 155 4.58 -13.90 -11.29
C GLU A 155 3.45 -14.94 -11.32
N GLY A 156 2.24 -14.51 -11.68
CA GLY A 156 1.11 -15.42 -11.79
C GLY A 156 -0.23 -14.69 -11.87
N THR A 157 -1.29 -15.46 -12.05
CA THR A 157 -2.66 -14.94 -12.09
C THR A 157 -3.24 -14.84 -10.69
N ILE A 158 -3.87 -13.69 -10.40
CA ILE A 158 -4.70 -13.49 -9.21
C ILE A 158 -6.15 -13.34 -9.66
N ARG A 159 -7.05 -14.07 -9.01
CA ARG A 159 -8.50 -13.97 -9.20
C ARG A 159 -9.15 -13.38 -7.97
N LYS A 160 -10.34 -12.79 -8.10
CA LYS A 160 -11.04 -12.16 -6.98
C LYS A 160 -11.30 -13.08 -5.77
N ASN A 161 -11.30 -14.39 -5.99
CA ASN A 161 -11.54 -15.43 -5.00
C ASN A 161 -10.28 -16.25 -4.68
N SER A 162 -9.11 -15.81 -5.15
CA SER A 162 -7.84 -16.44 -4.79
C SER A 162 -7.60 -16.38 -3.29
N ASP A 163 -7.11 -17.49 -2.74
CA ASP A 163 -6.67 -17.54 -1.35
C ASP A 163 -5.45 -16.65 -1.13
N ILE A 164 -5.38 -16.08 0.07
CA ILE A 164 -4.22 -15.37 0.57
C ILE A 164 -3.60 -16.20 1.69
N VAL A 165 -2.32 -16.54 1.54
CA VAL A 165 -1.58 -17.37 2.50
C VAL A 165 -0.28 -16.68 2.88
N LEU A 166 -0.07 -16.44 4.17
CA LEU A 166 1.24 -16.02 4.68
C LEU A 166 2.22 -17.21 4.59
N ILE A 167 3.13 -17.16 3.63
CA ILE A 167 4.18 -18.17 3.45
C ILE A 167 5.27 -18.00 4.50
N LYS A 168 5.68 -16.75 4.75
CA LYS A 168 6.80 -16.45 5.64
C LYS A 168 6.57 -15.15 6.39
N ARG A 169 6.50 -15.27 7.72
CA ARG A 169 6.58 -14.13 8.64
C ARG A 169 8.03 -13.66 8.78
N HIS A 170 8.28 -12.37 8.64
CA HIS A 170 9.62 -11.82 8.85
C HIS A 170 9.99 -11.83 10.35
N PRO A 171 11.16 -12.34 10.74
CA PRO A 171 11.50 -12.56 12.17
C PRO A 171 11.65 -11.26 12.97
N LYS A 172 11.98 -10.14 12.33
CA LYS A 172 12.10 -8.84 13.01
C LYS A 172 10.75 -8.21 13.41
N ARG A 173 9.64 -8.74 12.87
CA ARG A 173 8.26 -8.29 13.11
C ARG A 173 8.12 -6.75 13.10
N CYS A 174 8.73 -6.11 12.11
CA CYS A 174 8.61 -4.67 11.91
C CYS A 174 7.29 -4.43 11.18
N SER A 175 6.23 -4.11 11.91
CA SER A 175 4.91 -3.90 11.31
C SER A 175 4.92 -2.72 10.32
N VAL A 176 4.00 -2.74 9.37
CA VAL A 176 3.78 -1.62 8.45
C VAL A 176 3.46 -0.35 9.23
N LEU A 177 2.61 -0.45 10.26
CA LEU A 177 2.24 0.67 11.13
C LEU A 177 3.46 1.23 11.86
N PHE A 178 4.35 0.37 12.37
CA PHE A 178 5.61 0.81 12.95
C PHE A 178 6.46 1.56 11.91
N SER A 179 6.58 1.04 10.68
CA SER A 179 7.34 1.71 9.63
C SER A 179 6.78 3.10 9.28
N HIS A 180 5.45 3.24 9.23
CA HIS A 180 4.74 4.50 9.06
C HIS A 180 5.08 5.49 10.17
N GLN A 181 4.98 5.06 11.43
CA GLN A 181 5.29 5.88 12.59
C GLN A 181 6.73 6.41 12.59
N ILE A 182 7.72 5.55 12.32
CA ILE A 182 9.12 5.97 12.24
C ILE A 182 9.34 6.97 11.10
N TYR A 183 8.69 6.76 9.95
CA TYR A 183 8.91 7.61 8.79
C TYR A 183 8.27 9.00 8.96
N LEU A 184 7.00 9.08 9.36
CA LEU A 184 6.23 10.32 9.39
C LEU A 184 6.18 11.01 10.75
N HIS A 185 6.19 10.27 11.86
CA HIS A 185 5.90 10.81 13.20
C HIS A 185 7.11 10.85 14.12
N LYS A 186 8.08 9.96 13.93
CA LYS A 186 9.27 9.84 14.80
C LYS A 186 10.57 9.98 14.01
N PRO A 187 10.79 11.11 13.32
CA PRO A 187 11.95 11.28 12.44
C PRO A 187 13.30 11.30 13.16
N ASN A 188 13.32 11.43 14.48
CA ASN A 188 14.54 11.46 15.30
C ASN A 188 14.74 10.16 16.10
N ASP A 189 13.89 9.15 15.92
CA ASP A 189 14.00 7.86 16.61
C ASP A 189 15.09 6.99 15.96
N ILE A 190 16.32 7.13 16.46
CA ILE A 190 17.51 6.44 15.93
C ILE A 190 17.35 4.92 16.00
N ASP A 191 16.83 4.39 17.11
CA ASP A 191 16.69 2.94 17.30
C ASP A 191 15.59 2.37 16.42
N GLY A 192 14.49 3.11 16.25
CA GLY A 192 13.43 2.76 15.31
C GLY A 192 13.95 2.74 13.86
N ILE A 193 14.76 3.72 13.47
CA ILE A 193 15.41 3.75 12.15
C ILE A 193 16.37 2.57 11.98
N LYS A 194 17.23 2.27 12.96
CA LYS A 194 18.12 1.09 12.92
C LYS A 194 17.34 -0.20 12.77
N ARG A 195 16.23 -0.34 13.50
CA ARG A 195 15.35 -1.51 13.44
C ARG A 195 14.72 -1.69 12.05
N LEU A 196 14.29 -0.60 11.40
CA LEU A 196 13.81 -0.67 10.00
C LEU A 196 14.93 -1.04 9.04
N LEU A 197 16.10 -0.41 9.15
CA LEU A 197 17.26 -0.68 8.29
C LEU A 197 17.75 -2.14 8.39
N ALA A 198 17.55 -2.79 9.55
CA ALA A 198 17.87 -4.19 9.78
C ALA A 198 16.97 -5.18 9.01
N VAL A 199 15.84 -4.74 8.44
CA VAL A 199 15.02 -5.55 7.53
C VAL A 199 15.61 -5.42 6.13
N LYS A 200 16.17 -6.50 5.58
CA LYS A 200 16.88 -6.46 4.27
C LYS A 200 15.91 -6.19 3.11
N GLU A 201 14.69 -6.63 3.29
CA GLU A 201 13.57 -6.56 2.35
C GLU A 201 12.92 -5.17 2.29
N LEU A 202 13.31 -4.22 3.15
CA LEU A 202 12.82 -2.84 3.09
C LEU A 202 13.09 -2.24 1.71
N ALA A 203 12.11 -1.53 1.15
CA ALA A 203 12.24 -0.87 -0.15
C ALA A 203 13.48 0.04 -0.23
N ASP A 204 14.13 0.05 -1.39
CA ASP A 204 15.42 0.75 -1.57
C ASP A 204 15.30 2.26 -1.33
N GLU A 205 14.21 2.87 -1.82
CA GLU A 205 13.94 4.29 -1.61
C GLU A 205 13.76 4.63 -0.13
N TRP A 206 13.12 3.75 0.65
CA TRP A 206 13.01 3.91 2.09
C TRP A 206 14.38 3.75 2.77
N ARG A 207 15.15 2.74 2.38
CA ARG A 207 16.51 2.50 2.90
C ARG A 207 17.41 3.72 2.67
N LYS A 208 17.43 4.29 1.47
CA LYS A 208 18.19 5.51 1.15
C LYS A 208 17.81 6.67 2.06
N LYS A 209 16.51 6.93 2.23
CA LYS A 209 16.00 8.02 3.09
C LYS A 209 16.35 7.82 4.56
N MET A 210 16.18 6.61 5.08
CA MET A 210 16.52 6.26 6.46
C MET A 210 18.02 6.38 6.73
N ASN A 211 18.87 5.93 5.80
CA ASN A 211 20.33 6.09 5.89
C ASN A 211 20.75 7.56 5.87
N LYS A 212 20.13 8.40 5.04
CA LYS A 212 20.39 9.85 5.06
C LYS A 212 19.98 10.49 6.39
N ARG A 213 18.83 10.09 6.93
CA ARG A 213 18.29 10.60 8.19
C ARG A 213 19.18 10.22 9.38
N ILE A 214 19.60 8.96 9.51
CA ILE A 214 20.45 8.52 10.62
C ILE A 214 21.85 9.14 10.57
N LYS A 215 22.43 9.32 9.37
CA LYS A 215 23.71 10.03 9.21
C LYS A 215 23.64 11.47 9.73
N ARG A 216 22.53 12.17 9.47
CA ARG A 216 22.31 13.54 9.96
C ARG A 216 22.10 13.60 11.48
N LEU A 217 21.50 12.58 12.08
CA LEU A 217 21.24 12.53 13.54
C LEU A 217 22.47 12.13 14.36
N ASN A 218 23.42 11.43 13.73
CA ASN A 218 24.68 11.03 14.35
C ASN A 218 25.83 12.01 14.07
N ALA A 219 25.59 13.04 13.26
CA ALA A 219 26.55 14.11 12.98
C ALA A 219 26.34 15.26 13.97
#